data_AF-A0A3D1M3M5-F1
#
_entry.id   AF-A0A3D1M3M5-F1
#
_cell.length_a   1.000
_cell.length_b   1.000
_cell.length_c   1.000
_cell.angle_alpha   90.00
_cell.angle_beta   90.00
_cell.angle_gamma   90.00
#
_symmetry.space_group_name_H-M   'P 1'
#
loop_
_entity.id
_entity.type
_entity.pdbx_description
1 polymer ?
#
loop_
_entity_poly.entity_id
_entity_poly.type
_entity_poly.pdbx_seq_one_letter_code
_entity_poly.pdbx_strand_id
1 'polypeptide(L)'
;MKESDLLENKRYNGLDALRAMAMFLGILLHGSLTYFSQLFGMELFWPADNDQSLNLALLFDFIHTWRMPTFFLLAGFFAHLVIERKHFFYFFRDRLKRILLPLLIFGPIMALVLPAIWLYGWKGYFSFGLVQEVVQNTNDLGSSGELIGHLWFLYYLLIMYFNLGIICFFGKSKYSLILLLFTWIGFLLLLAYVYGFGPFTGISTLSAMGLVILGFLIASFITITITLTSLLKFLFLSRIGVIFTKTIYSRIPILFVMAACL
;
A
#
# COMPACT_ATOMS: atom_id res chain seq x y z
N MET A 1 -20.66 -34.35 -11.98
CA MET A 1 -19.93 -33.12 -11.59
C MET A 1 -19.39 -32.51 -12.87
N LYS A 2 -19.83 -31.31 -13.27
CA LYS A 2 -19.40 -30.72 -14.55
C LYS A 2 -17.94 -30.30 -14.44
N GLU A 3 -17.16 -30.47 -15.50
CA GLU A 3 -15.78 -30.01 -15.61
C GLU A 3 -15.65 -28.49 -15.33
N SER A 4 -16.72 -27.72 -15.57
CA SER A 4 -16.85 -26.32 -15.19
C SER A 4 -16.80 -26.07 -13.68
N ASP A 5 -17.35 -26.96 -12.85
CA ASP A 5 -17.35 -26.81 -11.38
C ASP A 5 -15.96 -27.11 -10.78
N LEU A 6 -15.18 -27.99 -11.44
CA LEU A 6 -13.80 -28.29 -11.06
C LEU A 6 -12.86 -27.10 -11.34
N LEU A 7 -13.14 -26.31 -12.38
CA LEU A 7 -12.40 -25.09 -12.69
C LEU A 7 -12.77 -23.92 -11.77
N GLU A 8 -14.03 -23.85 -11.30
CA GLU A 8 -14.53 -22.75 -10.47
C GLU A 8 -13.84 -22.68 -9.09
N ASN A 9 -13.34 -23.81 -8.58
CA ASN A 9 -12.77 -23.93 -7.24
C ASN A 9 -11.33 -24.44 -7.18
N LYS A 10 -10.56 -24.31 -8.27
CA LYS A 10 -9.15 -24.72 -8.28
C LYS A 10 -8.33 -23.85 -7.30
N ARG A 11 -7.90 -24.46 -6.19
CA ARG A 11 -6.97 -23.91 -5.20
C ARG A 11 -5.53 -24.21 -5.59
N TYR A 12 -4.67 -23.19 -5.57
CA TYR A 12 -3.27 -23.33 -5.94
C TYR A 12 -2.42 -23.74 -4.73
N ASN A 13 -2.50 -25.03 -4.36
CA ASN A 13 -1.82 -25.58 -3.19
C ASN A 13 -0.30 -25.37 -3.22
N GLY A 14 0.33 -25.45 -4.40
CA GLY A 14 1.77 -25.20 -4.55
C GLY A 14 2.17 -23.75 -4.23
N LEU A 15 1.33 -22.77 -4.59
CA LEU A 15 1.58 -21.35 -4.28
C LEU A 15 1.32 -21.04 -2.80
N ASP A 16 0.36 -21.74 -2.19
CA ASP A 16 0.14 -21.66 -0.73
C ASP A 16 1.33 -22.27 0.03
N ALA A 17 1.89 -23.39 -0.44
CA ALA A 17 3.08 -24.02 0.14
C ALA A 17 4.33 -23.13 -0.03
N LEU A 18 4.51 -22.53 -1.21
CA LEU A 18 5.59 -21.57 -1.46
C LEU A 18 5.52 -20.38 -0.49
N ARG A 19 4.32 -19.81 -0.29
CA ARG A 19 4.11 -18.74 0.69
C ARG A 19 4.46 -19.22 2.10
N ALA A 20 3.99 -20.39 2.51
CA ALA A 20 4.27 -20.92 3.84
C ALA A 20 5.77 -21.10 4.07
N MET A 21 6.49 -21.68 3.10
CA MET A 21 7.95 -21.85 3.15
C MET A 21 8.66 -20.50 3.28
N ALA A 22 8.27 -19.50 2.47
CA ALA A 22 8.83 -18.15 2.54
C ALA A 22 8.57 -17.46 3.89
N MET A 23 7.46 -17.79 4.57
CA MET A 23 7.15 -17.30 5.93
C MET A 23 8.06 -17.96 6.97
N PHE A 24 8.27 -19.27 6.89
CA PHE A 24 9.18 -20.00 7.78
C PHE A 24 10.63 -19.52 7.68
N LEU A 25 11.11 -19.25 6.45
CA LEU A 25 12.44 -18.70 6.23
C LEU A 25 12.65 -17.32 6.91
N GLY A 26 11.58 -16.58 7.18
CA GLY A 26 11.67 -15.33 7.94
C GLY A 26 12.17 -15.52 9.37
N ILE A 27 11.84 -16.64 10.02
CA ILE A 27 12.32 -16.97 11.36
C ILE A 27 13.84 -17.16 11.35
N LEU A 28 14.34 -17.89 10.35
CA LEU A 28 15.77 -18.12 10.16
C LEU A 28 16.53 -16.82 9.90
N LEU A 29 15.95 -15.90 9.11
CA LEU A 29 16.51 -14.56 8.90
C LEU A 29 16.64 -13.80 10.22
N HIS A 30 15.55 -13.65 10.97
CA HIS A 30 15.60 -12.88 12.22
C HIS A 30 16.55 -13.47 13.26
N GLY A 31 16.69 -14.80 13.29
CA GLY A 31 17.67 -15.47 14.13
C GLY A 31 19.12 -15.29 13.68
N SER A 32 19.37 -15.06 12.38
CA SER A 32 20.73 -14.89 11.88
C SER A 32 21.29 -13.48 12.08
N LEU A 33 20.45 -12.44 12.23
CA LEU A 33 20.88 -11.03 12.35
C LEU A 33 21.90 -10.79 13.47
N THR A 34 21.76 -11.45 14.61
CA THR A 34 22.66 -11.31 15.77
C THR A 34 24.08 -11.77 15.45
N TYR A 35 24.23 -12.73 14.52
CA TYR A 35 25.50 -13.36 14.16
C TYR A 35 26.20 -12.69 12.96
N PHE A 36 25.66 -11.59 12.43
CA PHE A 36 26.38 -10.80 11.43
C PHE A 36 26.25 -9.29 11.58
N SER A 37 25.44 -8.79 12.52
CA SER A 37 25.18 -7.35 12.68
C SER A 37 26.47 -6.54 12.92
N GLN A 38 27.43 -7.09 13.66
CA GLN A 38 28.72 -6.44 13.94
C GLN A 38 29.61 -6.33 12.70
N LEU A 39 29.59 -7.31 11.79
CA LEU A 39 30.39 -7.28 10.55
C LEU A 39 30.07 -6.08 9.65
N PHE A 40 28.84 -5.56 9.73
CA PHE A 40 28.36 -4.43 8.92
C PHE A 40 28.07 -3.17 9.76
N GLY A 41 28.53 -3.12 11.01
CA GLY A 41 28.32 -1.95 11.88
C GLY A 41 26.86 -1.68 12.23
N MET A 42 26.00 -2.70 12.23
CA MET A 42 24.56 -2.60 12.55
C MET A 42 24.25 -2.83 14.03
N GLU A 43 25.27 -2.79 14.90
CA GLU A 43 25.15 -3.05 16.35
C GLU A 43 24.21 -2.05 17.06
N LEU A 44 24.07 -0.84 16.50
CA LEU A 44 23.15 0.19 16.99
C LEU A 44 21.68 -0.20 16.77
N PHE A 45 21.39 -0.99 15.72
CA PHE A 45 20.03 -1.33 15.29
C PHE A 45 19.61 -2.74 15.70
N TRP A 46 20.57 -3.64 15.93
CA TRP A 46 20.29 -5.01 16.34
C TRP A 46 21.34 -5.53 17.34
N PRO A 47 20.93 -6.16 18.46
CA PRO A 47 21.88 -6.78 19.39
C PRO A 47 22.80 -7.78 18.69
N ALA A 48 24.11 -7.66 18.91
CA ALA A 48 25.12 -8.51 18.27
C ALA A 48 25.66 -9.54 19.26
N ASP A 49 25.89 -10.75 18.77
CA ASP A 49 26.70 -11.75 19.47
C ASP A 49 28.20 -11.50 19.18
N ASN A 50 29.11 -12.05 19.98
CA ASN A 50 30.54 -12.02 19.66
C ASN A 50 30.89 -13.00 18.52
N ASP A 51 30.13 -14.07 18.37
CA ASP A 51 30.37 -15.11 17.36
C ASP A 51 29.77 -14.72 16.00
N GLN A 52 30.53 -13.95 15.22
CA GLN A 52 30.11 -13.45 13.92
C GLN A 52 30.41 -14.43 12.76
N SER A 53 29.52 -14.51 11.77
CA SER A 53 29.62 -15.44 10.64
C SER A 53 29.20 -14.81 9.30
N LEU A 54 30.16 -14.71 8.39
CA LEU A 54 29.92 -14.25 7.01
C LEU A 54 28.99 -15.20 6.24
N ASN A 55 29.05 -16.50 6.52
CA ASN A 55 28.18 -17.49 5.86
C ASN A 55 26.71 -17.24 6.20
N LEU A 56 26.41 -16.87 7.45
CA LEU A 56 25.06 -16.50 7.88
C LEU A 56 24.60 -15.19 7.23
N ALA A 57 25.50 -14.23 7.04
CA ALA A 57 25.19 -12.99 6.32
C ALA A 57 24.82 -13.25 4.84
N LEU A 58 25.59 -14.08 4.13
CA LEU A 58 25.31 -14.45 2.74
C LEU A 58 24.00 -15.23 2.61
N LEU A 59 23.75 -16.16 3.54
CA LEU A 59 22.49 -16.88 3.61
C LEU A 59 21.31 -15.94 3.86
N PHE A 60 21.48 -14.97 4.76
CA PHE A 60 20.49 -13.93 5.03
C PHE A 60 20.17 -13.15 3.76
N ASP A 61 21.19 -12.63 3.07
CA ASP A 61 21.01 -11.80 1.89
C ASP A 61 20.32 -12.56 0.74
N PHE A 62 20.75 -13.80 0.49
CA PHE A 62 20.11 -14.67 -0.51
C PHE A 62 18.62 -14.88 -0.22
N ILE A 63 18.28 -15.28 1.01
CA ILE A 63 16.89 -15.53 1.40
C ILE A 63 16.09 -14.23 1.37
N HIS A 64 16.63 -13.11 1.86
CA HIS A 64 15.96 -11.82 1.92
C HIS A 64 15.64 -11.28 0.52
N THR A 65 16.63 -11.27 -0.37
CA THR A 65 16.51 -10.77 -1.75
C THR A 65 15.51 -11.58 -2.56
N TRP A 66 15.41 -12.89 -2.34
CA TRP A 66 14.45 -13.73 -3.05
C TRP A 66 13.03 -13.69 -2.46
N ARG A 67 12.90 -13.75 -1.12
CA ARG A 67 11.58 -13.91 -0.48
C ARG A 67 10.71 -12.67 -0.63
N MET A 68 11.30 -11.47 -0.55
CA MET A 68 10.52 -10.23 -0.54
C MET A 68 9.82 -10.00 -1.89
N PRO A 69 10.49 -10.07 -3.05
CA PRO A 69 9.82 -10.04 -4.35
C PRO A 69 8.80 -11.18 -4.53
N THR A 70 9.12 -12.38 -4.05
CA THR A 70 8.21 -13.54 -4.13
C THR A 70 6.89 -13.26 -3.40
N PHE A 71 6.93 -12.68 -2.21
CA PHE A 71 5.72 -12.30 -1.48
C PHE A 71 4.87 -11.27 -2.23
N PHE A 72 5.50 -10.22 -2.78
CA PHE A 72 4.77 -9.19 -3.54
C PHE A 72 4.17 -9.76 -4.84
N LEU A 73 4.91 -10.61 -5.55
CA LEU A 73 4.43 -11.29 -6.76
C LEU A 73 3.23 -12.18 -6.44
N LEU A 74 3.32 -13.01 -5.39
CA LEU A 74 2.20 -13.84 -4.94
C LEU A 74 1.01 -12.96 -4.50
N ALA A 75 1.25 -11.90 -3.75
CA ALA A 75 0.20 -10.98 -3.29
C ALA A 75 -0.55 -10.34 -4.47
N GLY A 76 0.14 -9.96 -5.54
CA GLY A 76 -0.44 -9.47 -6.79
C GLY A 76 -1.20 -10.55 -7.56
N PHE A 77 -0.61 -11.73 -7.73
CA PHE A 77 -1.25 -12.87 -8.40
C PHE A 77 -2.58 -13.26 -7.73
N PHE A 78 -2.59 -13.43 -6.41
CA PHE A 78 -3.81 -13.75 -5.67
C PHE A 78 -4.79 -12.57 -5.61
N ALA A 79 -4.31 -11.32 -5.68
CA ALA A 79 -5.20 -10.18 -5.81
C ALA A 79 -5.96 -10.22 -7.14
N HIS A 80 -5.27 -10.46 -8.25
CA HIS A 80 -5.88 -10.60 -9.57
C HIS A 80 -6.95 -11.70 -9.58
N LEU A 81 -6.62 -12.89 -9.09
CA LEU A 81 -7.56 -14.02 -9.02
C LEU A 81 -8.83 -13.69 -8.22
N VAL A 82 -8.72 -12.98 -7.10
CA VAL A 82 -9.89 -12.61 -6.28
C VAL A 82 -10.73 -11.53 -6.97
N ILE A 83 -10.09 -10.56 -7.62
CA ILE A 83 -10.78 -9.51 -8.37
C ILE A 83 -11.57 -10.12 -9.54
N GLU A 84 -10.95 -11.06 -10.27
CA GLU A 84 -11.54 -11.74 -11.43
C GLU A 84 -12.74 -12.62 -11.03
N ARG A 85 -12.61 -13.44 -9.98
CA ARG A 85 -13.69 -14.35 -9.55
C ARG A 85 -14.84 -13.66 -8.82
N LYS A 86 -14.58 -12.51 -8.19
CA LYS A 86 -15.59 -11.79 -7.38
C LYS A 86 -15.83 -10.39 -7.94
N HIS A 87 -15.14 -9.40 -7.38
CA HIS A 87 -15.15 -8.01 -7.82
C HIS A 87 -14.19 -7.18 -6.96
N PHE A 88 -13.81 -6.02 -7.47
CA PHE A 88 -12.85 -5.11 -6.84
C PHE A 88 -13.21 -4.68 -5.42
N PHE A 89 -14.47 -4.31 -5.13
CA PHE A 89 -14.87 -3.90 -3.77
C PHE A 89 -14.77 -5.02 -2.73
N TYR A 90 -15.14 -6.25 -3.10
CA TYR A 90 -15.00 -7.39 -2.21
C TYR A 90 -13.53 -7.62 -1.87
N PHE A 91 -12.66 -7.59 -2.90
CA PHE A 91 -11.22 -7.66 -2.72
C PHE A 91 -10.72 -6.57 -1.77
N PHE A 92 -11.04 -5.31 -2.02
CA PHE A 92 -10.55 -4.18 -1.23
C PHE A 92 -11.02 -4.26 0.23
N ARG A 93 -12.29 -4.57 0.48
CA ARG A 93 -12.84 -4.73 1.83
C ARG A 93 -12.22 -5.93 2.57
N ASP A 94 -12.03 -7.07 1.90
CA ASP A 94 -11.37 -8.24 2.48
C ASP A 94 -9.92 -7.93 2.85
N ARG A 95 -9.16 -7.27 1.95
CA ARG A 95 -7.77 -6.89 2.21
C ARG A 95 -7.63 -5.85 3.31
N LEU A 96 -8.47 -4.82 3.36
CA LEU A 96 -8.47 -3.88 4.48
C LEU A 96 -8.68 -4.59 5.81
N LYS A 97 -9.65 -5.51 5.91
CA LYS A 97 -9.86 -6.28 7.14
C LYS A 97 -8.69 -7.20 7.51
N ARG A 98 -7.98 -7.76 6.52
CA ARG A 98 -6.88 -8.71 6.77
C ARG A 98 -5.51 -8.05 6.93
N ILE A 99 -5.37 -6.78 6.57
CA ILE A 99 -4.10 -6.05 6.57
C ILE A 99 -4.17 -4.83 7.47
N LEU A 100 -5.14 -3.93 7.25
CA LEU A 100 -5.27 -2.71 8.04
C LEU A 100 -5.63 -3.01 9.49
N LEU A 101 -6.52 -3.98 9.75
CA LEU A 101 -6.90 -4.32 11.11
C LEU A 101 -5.72 -4.93 11.90
N PRO A 102 -4.97 -5.94 11.40
CA PRO A 102 -3.75 -6.38 12.06
C PRO A 102 -2.73 -5.26 12.25
N LEU A 103 -2.55 -4.37 11.26
CA LEU A 103 -1.63 -3.25 11.38
C LEU A 103 -2.03 -2.29 12.50
N LEU A 104 -3.32 -1.98 12.64
CA LEU A 104 -3.84 -1.08 13.68
C LEU A 104 -3.75 -1.68 15.08
N ILE A 105 -3.97 -2.99 15.21
CA ILE A 105 -3.93 -3.68 16.51
C ILE A 105 -2.48 -3.99 16.90
N PHE A 106 -1.73 -4.66 16.03
CA PHE A 106 -0.38 -5.10 16.33
C PHE A 106 0.66 -4.00 16.17
N GLY A 107 0.39 -2.93 15.42
CA GLY A 107 1.30 -1.78 15.31
C GLY A 107 1.63 -1.18 16.68
N PRO A 108 0.64 -0.67 17.44
CA PRO A 108 0.85 -0.15 18.80
C PRO A 108 1.41 -1.18 19.80
N ILE A 109 1.03 -2.45 19.66
CA ILE A 109 1.54 -3.52 20.53
C ILE A 109 3.03 -3.76 20.27
N MET A 110 3.42 -3.94 19.01
CA MET A 110 4.81 -4.13 18.62
C MET A 110 5.63 -2.88 18.94
N ALA A 111 5.03 -1.71 18.79
CA ALA A 111 5.61 -0.44 19.17
C ALA A 111 6.04 -0.40 20.64
N LEU A 112 5.18 -0.90 21.53
CA LEU A 112 5.45 -0.94 22.96
C LEU A 112 6.44 -2.04 23.35
N VAL A 113 6.35 -3.21 22.71
CA VAL A 113 7.04 -4.43 23.14
C VAL A 113 8.44 -4.57 22.56
N LEU A 114 8.64 -4.27 21.27
CA LEU A 114 9.93 -4.48 20.59
C LEU A 114 11.09 -3.71 21.22
N PRO A 115 10.94 -2.42 21.55
CA PRO A 115 12.04 -1.68 22.15
C PRO A 115 12.49 -2.26 23.50
N ALA A 116 11.55 -2.79 24.29
CA ALA A 116 11.87 -3.47 25.54
C ALA A 116 12.65 -4.79 25.31
N ILE A 117 12.29 -5.55 24.28
CA ILE A 117 13.00 -6.78 23.88
C ILE A 117 14.43 -6.48 23.44
N TRP A 118 14.60 -5.46 22.60
CA TRP A 118 15.94 -5.08 22.11
C TRP A 118 16.84 -4.55 23.20
N LEU A 119 16.29 -3.72 24.07
CA LEU A 119 17.00 -3.20 25.23
C LEU A 119 17.49 -4.33 26.15
N TYR A 120 16.65 -5.34 26.38
CA TYR A 120 17.08 -6.55 27.05
C TYR A 120 18.22 -7.25 26.29
N GLY A 121 18.11 -7.37 24.97
CA GLY A 121 19.18 -7.94 24.12
C GLY A 121 20.52 -7.21 24.24
N TRP A 122 20.53 -5.87 24.31
CA TRP A 122 21.76 -5.08 24.45
C TRP A 122 22.31 -5.01 25.88
N LYS A 123 21.43 -4.92 26.89
CA LYS A 123 21.83 -4.68 28.29
C LYS A 123 21.94 -5.97 29.12
N GLY A 124 21.27 -7.05 28.70
CA GLY A 124 21.25 -8.34 29.40
C GLY A 124 20.39 -8.38 30.66
N TYR A 125 19.65 -7.32 30.98
CA TYR A 125 18.73 -7.28 32.13
C TYR A 125 17.45 -6.52 31.79
N PHE A 126 16.37 -6.83 32.52
CA PHE A 126 15.07 -6.20 32.36
C PHE A 126 14.75 -5.32 33.58
N SER A 127 14.40 -4.05 33.36
CA SER A 127 13.93 -3.15 34.43
C SER A 127 12.72 -2.34 33.99
N PHE A 128 11.78 -2.11 34.92
CA PHE A 128 10.55 -1.38 34.61
C PHE A 128 10.81 0.10 34.30
N GLY A 129 11.84 0.70 34.92
CA GLY A 129 12.25 2.09 34.63
C GLY A 129 12.77 2.28 33.20
N LEU A 130 13.46 1.28 32.63
CA LEU A 130 13.93 1.29 31.26
C LEU A 130 12.77 1.22 30.24
N VAL A 131 11.74 0.42 30.53
CA VAL A 131 10.53 0.37 29.70
C VAL A 131 9.83 1.73 29.70
N GLN A 132 9.77 2.39 30.86
CA GLN A 132 9.17 3.73 31.00
C GLN A 132 9.96 4.80 30.23
N GLU A 133 11.29 4.77 30.28
CA GLU A 133 12.17 5.67 29.53
C GLU A 133 12.01 5.51 28.01
N VAL A 134 11.91 4.27 27.54
CA VAL A 134 11.69 3.99 26.12
C VAL A 134 10.30 4.39 25.65
N VAL A 135 9.25 4.17 26.44
CA VAL A 135 7.90 4.69 26.15
C VAL A 135 7.90 6.21 26.06
N GLN A 136 8.69 6.89 26.88
CA GLN A 136 8.81 8.34 26.84
C GLN A 136 9.59 8.83 25.60
N ASN A 137 10.70 8.16 25.24
CA ASN A 137 11.53 8.50 24.06
C ASN A 137 10.92 8.08 22.71
N THR A 138 10.02 7.10 22.69
CA THR A 138 9.29 6.68 21.46
C THR A 138 8.13 7.61 21.10
N ASN A 139 7.77 8.56 21.97
CA ASN A 139 6.81 9.64 21.64
C ASN A 139 7.42 10.70 20.71
N ASP A 140 8.74 10.73 20.53
CA ASP A 140 9.36 11.49 19.45
C ASP A 140 9.09 10.77 18.12
N LEU A 141 8.17 11.34 17.35
CA LEU A 141 7.71 10.87 16.04
C LEU A 141 8.87 10.52 15.07
N GLY A 142 10.09 11.03 15.29
CA GLY A 142 11.29 10.69 14.54
C GLY A 142 11.87 9.29 14.80
N SER A 143 11.71 8.70 15.99
CA SER A 143 12.19 7.34 16.32
C SER A 143 11.15 6.24 16.04
N SER A 144 9.89 6.65 15.81
CA SER A 144 8.78 5.74 15.48
C SER A 144 8.96 4.94 14.17
N GLY A 145 9.92 5.34 13.32
CA GLY A 145 10.31 4.61 12.11
C GLY A 145 10.78 3.18 12.38
N GLU A 146 11.39 2.91 13.54
CA GLU A 146 11.87 1.57 13.91
C GLU A 146 10.74 0.66 14.43
N LEU A 147 9.73 1.23 15.10
CA LEU A 147 8.56 0.54 15.63
C LEU A 147 7.63 0.03 14.52
N ILE A 148 7.34 0.87 13.53
CA ILE A 148 6.54 0.49 12.34
C ILE A 148 7.40 -0.33 11.37
N GLY A 149 8.73 -0.22 11.45
CA GLY A 149 9.68 -0.93 10.60
C GLY A 149 9.50 -2.45 10.58
N HIS A 150 8.99 -3.08 11.65
CA HIS A 150 8.74 -4.53 11.66
C HIS A 150 7.50 -4.94 10.87
N LEU A 151 6.51 -4.05 10.78
CA LEU A 151 5.29 -4.27 10.02
C LEU A 151 5.39 -3.70 8.59
N TRP A 152 6.61 -3.43 8.13
CA TRP A 152 6.84 -2.70 6.88
C TRP A 152 6.12 -3.32 5.69
N PHE A 153 6.21 -4.64 5.61
CA PHE A 153 5.60 -5.42 4.55
C PHE A 153 4.08 -5.18 4.42
N LEU A 154 3.36 -5.02 5.53
CA LEU A 154 1.91 -4.80 5.53
C LEU A 154 1.55 -3.42 4.98
N TYR A 155 2.30 -2.37 5.36
CA TYR A 155 2.01 -1.03 4.84
C TYR A 155 2.37 -0.93 3.35
N TYR A 156 3.46 -1.56 2.88
CA TYR A 156 3.77 -1.58 1.45
C TYR A 156 2.71 -2.34 0.65
N LEU A 157 2.17 -3.44 1.18
CA LEU A 157 1.02 -4.10 0.57
C LEU A 157 -0.20 -3.17 0.49
N LEU A 158 -0.46 -2.41 1.55
CA LEU A 158 -1.57 -1.46 1.56
C LEU A 158 -1.37 -0.36 0.50
N ILE A 159 -0.15 0.19 0.37
CA ILE A 159 0.22 1.14 -0.68
C ILE A 159 0.06 0.50 -2.06
N MET A 160 0.57 -0.71 -2.28
CA MET A 160 0.43 -1.40 -3.57
C MET A 160 -1.03 -1.67 -3.92
N TYR A 161 -1.86 -2.10 -2.97
CA TYR A 161 -3.29 -2.31 -3.22
C TYR A 161 -4.07 -1.01 -3.40
N PHE A 162 -3.67 0.07 -2.73
CA PHE A 162 -4.21 1.40 -2.97
C PHE A 162 -3.87 1.86 -4.40
N ASN A 163 -2.62 1.72 -4.83
CA ASN A 163 -2.19 2.00 -6.20
C ASN A 163 -2.92 1.12 -7.23
N LEU A 164 -3.08 -0.17 -6.95
CA LEU A 164 -3.89 -1.07 -7.78
C LEU A 164 -5.34 -0.58 -7.88
N GLY A 165 -5.90 -0.07 -6.79
CA GLY A 165 -7.23 0.52 -6.79
C GLY A 165 -7.35 1.77 -7.65
N ILE A 166 -6.37 2.66 -7.57
CA ILE A 166 -6.25 3.82 -8.46
C ILE A 166 -6.19 3.35 -9.92
N ILE A 167 -5.34 2.35 -10.21
CA ILE A 167 -5.19 1.81 -11.56
C ILE A 167 -6.48 1.15 -12.05
N CYS A 168 -7.19 0.39 -11.23
CA CYS A 168 -8.48 -0.20 -11.61
C CYS A 168 -9.58 0.86 -11.78
N PHE A 169 -9.56 1.92 -10.97
CA PHE A 169 -10.51 3.02 -11.05
C PHE A 169 -10.35 3.80 -12.35
N PHE A 170 -9.12 4.20 -12.69
CA PHE A 170 -8.82 4.94 -13.91
C PHE A 170 -8.67 4.05 -15.15
N GLY A 171 -8.30 2.78 -14.98
CA GLY A 171 -8.03 1.80 -16.04
C GLY A 171 -9.28 1.34 -16.81
N LYS A 172 -10.48 1.64 -16.30
CA LYS A 172 -11.71 1.54 -17.11
C LYS A 172 -11.74 2.54 -18.27
N SER A 173 -10.88 3.56 -18.24
CA SER A 173 -10.66 4.50 -19.33
C SER A 173 -9.23 4.30 -19.86
N LYS A 174 -9.09 3.75 -21.08
CA LYS A 174 -7.82 3.32 -21.68
C LYS A 174 -6.71 4.38 -21.69
N TYR A 175 -7.06 5.66 -21.56
CA TYR A 175 -6.13 6.79 -21.65
C TYR A 175 -6.06 7.65 -20.38
N SER A 176 -6.88 7.38 -19.34
CA SER A 176 -7.08 8.31 -18.23
C SER A 176 -5.83 8.56 -17.36
N LEU A 177 -5.04 7.52 -17.07
CA LEU A 177 -3.80 7.68 -16.29
C LEU A 177 -2.72 8.39 -17.11
N ILE A 178 -2.62 8.07 -18.39
CA ILE A 178 -1.65 8.68 -19.31
C ILE A 178 -1.97 10.17 -19.47
N LEU A 179 -3.24 10.54 -19.63
CA LEU A 179 -3.69 11.94 -19.68
C LEU A 179 -3.40 12.69 -18.39
N LEU A 180 -3.68 12.11 -17.22
CA LEU A 180 -3.35 12.73 -15.93
C LEU A 180 -1.85 12.99 -15.79
N LEU A 181 -1.02 11.96 -16.06
CA LEU A 181 0.44 12.12 -16.03
C LEU A 181 0.91 13.18 -17.01
N PHE A 182 0.42 13.18 -18.25
CA PHE A 182 0.81 14.16 -19.27
C PHE A 182 0.44 15.59 -18.86
N THR A 183 -0.73 15.80 -18.26
CA THR A 183 -1.14 17.13 -17.78
C THR A 183 -0.28 17.66 -16.63
N TRP A 184 0.05 16.81 -15.66
CA TRP A 184 0.88 17.20 -14.52
C TRP A 184 2.36 17.34 -14.90
N ILE A 185 2.87 16.49 -15.81
CA ILE A 185 4.20 16.66 -16.41
C ILE A 185 4.27 17.98 -17.19
N GLY A 186 3.25 18.28 -18.00
CA GLY A 186 3.16 19.56 -18.73
C GLY A 186 3.14 20.77 -17.79
N PHE A 187 2.42 20.68 -16.67
CA PHE A 187 2.42 21.72 -15.65
C PHE A 187 3.79 21.88 -14.96
N LEU A 188 4.45 20.77 -14.61
CA LEU A 188 5.79 20.79 -14.01
C LEU A 188 6.85 21.35 -14.98
N LEU A 189 6.75 21.05 -16.28
CA LEU A 189 7.61 21.63 -17.31
C LEU A 189 7.35 23.13 -17.49
N LEU A 190 6.09 23.58 -17.44
CA LEU A 190 5.74 25.00 -17.42
C LEU A 190 6.32 25.70 -16.18
N LEU A 191 6.28 25.04 -15.03
CA LEU A 191 6.87 25.54 -13.80
C LEU A 191 8.40 25.63 -13.91
N ALA A 192 9.06 24.61 -14.45
CA ALA A 192 10.50 24.64 -14.72
C ALA A 192 10.88 25.78 -15.69
N TYR A 193 10.09 26.01 -16.75
CA TYR A 193 10.27 27.14 -17.67
C TYR A 193 10.13 28.50 -16.97
N VAL A 194 9.11 28.65 -16.14
CA VAL A 194 8.83 29.89 -15.39
C VAL A 194 9.95 30.22 -14.39
N TYR A 195 10.44 29.22 -13.66
CA TYR A 195 11.51 29.40 -12.67
C TYR A 195 12.93 29.34 -13.25
N GLY A 196 13.09 29.11 -14.56
CA GLY A 196 14.41 29.10 -15.22
C GLY A 196 15.24 27.85 -14.90
N PHE A 197 14.60 26.70 -14.67
CA PHE A 197 15.29 25.42 -14.48
C PHE A 197 15.63 24.78 -15.84
N GLY A 198 16.91 24.55 -16.12
CA GLY A 198 17.38 23.92 -17.37
C GLY A 198 17.81 24.93 -18.46
N PRO A 199 17.65 24.63 -19.76
CA PRO A 199 18.15 25.46 -20.87
C PRO A 199 17.33 26.75 -21.12
N PHE A 200 16.36 27.06 -20.27
CA PHE A 200 15.43 28.17 -20.46
C PHE A 200 15.76 29.35 -19.55
N THR A 201 15.82 30.56 -20.10
CA THR A 201 15.92 31.80 -19.33
C THR A 201 14.55 32.11 -18.71
N GLY A 202 14.48 32.21 -17.38
CA GLY A 202 13.23 32.47 -16.66
C GLY A 202 12.54 33.79 -17.07
N ILE A 203 11.23 33.85 -16.91
CA ILE A 203 10.40 35.01 -17.28
C ILE A 203 10.24 35.94 -16.08
N SER A 204 9.88 37.21 -16.30
CA SER A 204 9.60 38.18 -15.24
C SER A 204 8.52 37.67 -14.28
N THR A 205 8.69 37.94 -12.98
CA THR A 205 7.82 37.44 -11.90
C THR A 205 6.34 37.75 -12.12
N LEU A 206 6.01 38.91 -12.69
CA LEU A 206 4.63 39.32 -12.97
C LEU A 206 3.97 38.48 -14.08
N SER A 207 4.71 38.12 -15.13
CA SER A 207 4.20 37.31 -16.26
C SER A 207 4.18 35.81 -15.93
N ALA A 208 5.14 35.37 -15.12
CA ALA A 208 5.22 34.04 -14.54
C ALA A 208 3.96 33.66 -13.72
N MET A 209 3.44 34.58 -12.90
CA MET A 209 2.27 34.32 -12.06
C MET A 209 1.02 33.94 -12.88
N GLY A 210 0.75 34.66 -13.97
CA GLY A 210 -0.41 34.39 -14.83
C GLY A 210 -0.35 33.01 -15.50
N LEU A 211 0.84 32.63 -16.01
CA LEU A 211 1.08 31.34 -16.66
C LEU A 211 0.97 30.17 -15.66
N VAL A 212 1.52 30.32 -14.45
CA VAL A 212 1.44 29.29 -13.41
C VAL A 212 0.00 29.08 -12.96
N ILE A 213 -0.75 30.16 -12.71
CA ILE A 213 -2.16 30.08 -12.33
C ILE A 213 -2.98 29.41 -13.43
N LEU A 214 -2.80 29.82 -14.68
CA LEU A 214 -3.53 29.24 -15.81
C LEU A 214 -3.19 27.75 -16.02
N GLY A 215 -1.91 27.39 -15.98
CA GLY A 215 -1.46 26.00 -16.09
C GLY A 215 -2.03 25.12 -14.98
N PHE A 216 -2.06 25.62 -13.75
CA PHE A 216 -2.64 24.90 -12.60
C PHE A 216 -4.16 24.71 -12.76
N LEU A 217 -4.89 25.74 -13.18
CA LEU A 217 -6.34 25.66 -13.40
C LEU A 217 -6.69 24.65 -14.50
N ILE A 218 -5.94 24.64 -15.61
CA ILE A 218 -6.15 23.69 -16.71
C ILE A 218 -5.87 22.26 -16.25
N ALA A 219 -4.74 22.01 -15.59
CA ALA A 219 -4.40 20.68 -15.07
C ALA A 219 -5.45 20.18 -14.06
N SER A 220 -5.93 21.08 -13.19
CA SER A 220 -6.98 20.79 -12.21
C SER A 220 -8.32 20.49 -12.88
N PHE A 221 -8.74 21.27 -13.88
CA PHE A 221 -9.99 21.05 -14.61
C PHE A 221 -9.99 19.72 -15.36
N ILE A 222 -8.90 19.38 -16.04
CA ILE A 222 -8.73 18.10 -16.72
C ILE A 222 -8.76 16.95 -15.70
N THR A 223 -8.11 17.12 -14.54
CA THR A 223 -8.15 16.12 -13.46
C THR A 223 -9.58 15.92 -12.94
N ILE A 224 -10.35 17.00 -12.73
CA ILE A 224 -11.74 16.94 -12.24
C ILE A 224 -12.64 16.24 -13.27
N THR A 225 -12.55 16.59 -14.54
CA THR A 225 -13.41 15.98 -15.59
C THR A 225 -13.11 14.49 -15.78
N ILE A 226 -11.84 14.10 -15.77
CA ILE A 226 -11.41 12.69 -15.88
C ILE A 226 -11.87 11.89 -14.65
N THR A 227 -11.68 12.43 -13.44
CA THR A 227 -12.11 11.77 -12.19
C THR A 227 -13.63 11.67 -12.11
N LEU A 228 -14.37 12.71 -12.47
CA LEU A 228 -15.83 12.70 -12.52
C LEU A 228 -16.36 11.68 -13.54
N THR A 229 -15.78 11.62 -14.74
CA THR A 229 -16.16 10.64 -15.76
C THR A 229 -15.87 9.21 -15.30
N SER A 230 -14.73 8.99 -14.64
CA SER A 230 -14.36 7.69 -14.09
C SER A 230 -15.27 7.29 -12.93
N LEU A 231 -15.64 8.24 -12.07
CA LEU A 231 -16.58 8.07 -10.97
C LEU A 231 -17.99 7.75 -11.47
N LEU A 232 -18.48 8.48 -12.48
CA LEU A 232 -19.78 8.24 -13.10
C LEU A 232 -19.82 6.84 -13.75
N LYS A 233 -18.80 6.47 -14.53
CA LYS A 233 -18.70 5.11 -15.09
C LYS A 233 -18.64 4.05 -13.99
N PHE A 234 -17.93 4.34 -12.89
CA PHE A 234 -17.87 3.44 -11.75
C PHE A 234 -19.22 3.28 -11.05
N LEU A 235 -19.94 4.37 -10.81
CA LEU A 235 -21.26 4.34 -10.19
C LEU A 235 -22.29 3.65 -11.10
N PHE A 236 -22.39 4.03 -12.37
CA PHE A 236 -23.42 3.53 -13.29
C PHE A 236 -23.14 2.13 -13.89
N LEU A 237 -21.87 1.75 -14.13
CA LEU A 237 -21.53 0.39 -14.61
C LEU A 237 -21.19 -0.59 -13.48
N SER A 238 -21.16 -0.18 -12.21
CA SER A 238 -21.04 -1.14 -11.10
C SER A 238 -22.41 -1.71 -10.72
N ARG A 239 -22.40 -2.89 -10.11
CA ARG A 239 -23.62 -3.54 -9.56
C ARG A 239 -24.40 -2.65 -8.59
N ILE A 240 -23.76 -1.64 -7.98
CA ILE A 240 -24.42 -0.63 -7.15
C ILE A 240 -25.28 0.30 -8.00
N GLY A 241 -24.81 0.75 -9.17
CA GLY A 241 -25.64 1.48 -10.13
C GLY A 241 -26.84 0.67 -10.59
N VAL A 242 -26.66 -0.62 -10.83
CA VAL A 242 -27.76 -1.54 -11.19
C VAL A 242 -28.72 -1.76 -10.01
N ILE A 243 -28.23 -1.94 -8.78
CA ILE A 243 -29.08 -2.07 -7.58
C ILE A 243 -29.82 -0.75 -7.29
N PHE A 244 -29.15 0.39 -7.41
CA PHE A 244 -29.69 1.72 -7.18
C PHE A 244 -30.73 2.09 -8.24
N THR A 245 -30.43 1.89 -9.52
CA THR A 245 -31.43 2.04 -10.59
C THR A 245 -32.59 1.07 -10.39
N LYS A 246 -32.36 -0.21 -10.09
CA LYS A 246 -33.46 -1.16 -9.85
C LYS A 246 -34.30 -0.82 -8.61
N THR A 247 -33.70 -0.25 -7.57
CA THR A 247 -34.40 0.18 -6.34
C THR A 247 -35.18 1.48 -6.55
N ILE A 248 -34.65 2.42 -7.33
CA ILE A 248 -35.33 3.69 -7.65
C ILE A 248 -36.41 3.47 -8.69
N TYR A 249 -36.08 2.82 -9.82
CA TYR A 249 -37.04 2.57 -10.91
C TYR A 249 -38.17 1.63 -10.50
N SER A 250 -37.98 0.68 -9.57
CA SER A 250 -39.11 -0.13 -9.08
C SER A 250 -40.03 0.61 -8.11
N ARG A 251 -39.60 1.75 -7.53
CA ARG A 251 -40.42 2.55 -6.58
C ARG A 251 -41.07 3.78 -7.20
N ILE A 252 -40.64 4.21 -8.39
CA ILE A 252 -41.28 5.30 -9.15
C ILE A 252 -42.78 5.01 -9.47
N PRO A 253 -43.18 3.80 -9.90
CA PRO A 253 -44.60 3.51 -10.15
C PRO A 253 -45.45 3.58 -8.88
N ILE A 254 -44.90 3.18 -7.73
CA ILE A 254 -45.61 3.20 -6.43
C ILE A 254 -45.86 4.64 -5.97
N LEU A 255 -44.90 5.54 -6.19
CA LEU A 255 -45.06 6.96 -5.88
C LEU A 255 -46.07 7.66 -6.81
N PHE A 256 -46.14 7.29 -8.09
CA PHE A 256 -47.16 7.79 -9.01
C PHE A 256 -48.57 7.28 -8.68
N VAL A 257 -48.71 6.04 -8.22
CA VAL A 257 -50.00 5.49 -7.75
C VAL A 257 -50.44 6.14 -6.44
N MET A 258 -49.53 6.42 -5.50
CA MET A 258 -49.86 7.13 -4.26
C MET A 258 -50.22 8.60 -4.48
N ALA A 259 -49.58 9.29 -5.44
CA ALA A 259 -49.93 10.67 -5.79
C ALA A 259 -51.28 10.80 -6.54
N ALA A 260 -51.79 9.72 -7.14
CA ALA A 260 -53.10 9.68 -7.77
C ALA A 260 -54.25 9.28 -6.81
N CYS A 261 -53.94 8.94 -5.55
CA CYS A 261 -54.90 8.56 -4.51
C CYS A 261 -55.11 9.66 -3.44
N LEU A 262 -54.62 10.88 -3.69
CA LEU A 262 -54.82 12.09 -2.89
C LEU A 262 -55.59 13.12 -3.73
#